data_AF-T1JHN9-F1
#
_entry.id   AF-T1JHN9-F1
#
_cell.length_a   1.000
_cell.length_b   1.000
_cell.length_c   1.000
_cell.angle_alpha   90.00
_cell.angle_beta   90.00
_cell.angle_gamma   90.00
#
_symmetry.space_group_name_H-M   'P 1'
#
loop_
_entity.id
_entity.type
_entity.pdbx_description
1 polymer ?
#
loop_
_entity_poly.entity_id
_entity_poly.type
_entity_poly.pdbx_seq_one_letter_code
_entity_poly.pdbx_strand_id
1 'polypeptide(L)'
;MASELSTRARAFSVEALLQDRVDAAAISPSSSDSNLSEPSPAESPESLEGGENPLTTGVLEIGGITVELCGRELWQQFYKLGTEMIITKAGRRMFPSLKIRVSGLDADSFYNVWLDIVPLDDKRYRYVYHSSQWMVAGSGDPPPSHNIYVHQESPAPGRSWMGQGAVTFDRLKLTNNRRPLIRGQVSLHSMHKYQPRIHIQKSESEQAVHLDLKKSTTFIFNETSFTTVTAYQNQQVKKVISNYYYPFCRVSGL
;
A
#
# COMPACT_ATOMS: atom_id res chain seq x y z
N MET A 1 -41.36 -44.58 -0.27
CA MET A 1 -40.06 -44.56 -0.97
C MET A 1 -39.58 -43.12 -1.05
N ALA A 2 -38.75 -42.70 -0.11
CA ALA A 2 -37.96 -41.48 -0.19
C ALA A 2 -36.63 -41.81 0.50
N SER A 3 -35.63 -42.16 -0.30
CA SER A 3 -34.31 -42.56 0.18
C SER A 3 -33.24 -41.64 -0.41
N GLU A 4 -32.40 -41.15 0.51
CA GLU A 4 -30.99 -40.83 0.33
C GLU A 4 -30.60 -39.56 -0.45
N LEU A 5 -30.69 -38.44 0.24
CA LEU A 5 -29.75 -37.33 0.06
C LEU A 5 -28.70 -37.35 1.18
N SER A 6 -27.56 -37.94 0.81
CA SER A 6 -26.21 -37.88 1.37
C SER A 6 -25.97 -37.06 2.64
N THR A 7 -25.49 -37.76 3.67
CA THR A 7 -24.98 -37.32 4.99
C THR A 7 -23.82 -36.31 4.94
N ARG A 8 -23.43 -35.81 3.76
CA ARG A 8 -22.34 -34.83 3.58
C ARG A 8 -22.78 -33.36 3.56
N ALA A 9 -24.09 -33.06 3.57
CA ALA A 9 -24.60 -31.69 3.48
C ALA A 9 -24.72 -30.95 4.82
N ARG A 10 -24.33 -31.55 5.95
CA ARG A 10 -24.39 -30.91 7.28
C ARG A 10 -23.04 -30.47 7.86
N ALA A 11 -21.92 -30.70 7.16
CA ALA A 11 -20.58 -30.36 7.65
C ALA A 11 -20.15 -28.89 7.48
N PHE A 12 -21.06 -27.99 7.07
CA PHE A 12 -20.76 -26.56 6.84
C PHE A 12 -21.81 -25.61 7.46
N SER A 13 -22.44 -26.02 8.57
CA SER A 13 -23.22 -25.06 9.38
C SER A 13 -22.29 -24.33 10.36
N VAL A 14 -22.51 -23.02 10.52
CA VAL A 14 -21.74 -22.12 11.40
C VAL A 14 -21.80 -22.58 12.89
N GLU A 15 -22.84 -23.30 13.29
CA GLU A 15 -22.97 -23.88 14.64
C GLU A 15 -21.98 -25.03 14.92
N ALA A 16 -21.55 -25.79 13.91
CA ALA A 16 -20.60 -26.90 14.12
C ALA A 16 -19.15 -26.42 14.33
N LEU A 17 -18.82 -25.19 13.90
CA LEU A 17 -17.47 -24.62 14.03
C LEU A 17 -17.25 -23.84 15.33
N LEU A 18 -18.32 -23.62 16.12
CA LEU A 18 -18.25 -22.94 17.42
C LEU A 18 -18.18 -23.91 18.61
N GLN A 19 -18.48 -25.19 18.40
CA GLN A 19 -18.41 -26.20 19.47
C GLN A 19 -17.00 -26.82 19.62
N ASP A 20 -16.18 -26.83 18.56
CA ASP A 20 -14.83 -27.43 18.55
C ASP A 20 -13.72 -26.58 19.19
N ARG A 21 -14.08 -25.46 19.84
CA ARG A 21 -13.11 -24.59 20.54
C ARG A 21 -13.23 -24.61 22.07
N VAL A 22 -14.06 -25.48 22.64
CA VAL A 22 -14.26 -25.54 24.11
C VAL A 22 -13.67 -26.81 24.75
N ASP A 23 -13.31 -27.85 23.98
CA ASP A 23 -12.90 -29.14 24.57
C ASP A 23 -11.38 -29.45 24.54
N ALA A 24 -10.52 -28.49 24.18
CA ALA A 24 -9.07 -28.71 24.06
C ALA A 24 -8.23 -28.19 25.25
N ALA A 25 -8.85 -27.89 26.40
CA ALA A 25 -8.15 -27.44 27.61
C ALA A 25 -8.63 -28.17 28.86
N ALA A 26 -8.37 -29.48 28.93
CA ALA A 26 -8.51 -30.25 30.16
C ALA A 26 -7.47 -31.38 30.23
N ILE A 27 -6.24 -31.05 30.67
CA ILE A 27 -5.31 -32.03 31.26
C ILE A 27 -4.71 -31.39 32.52
N SER A 28 -5.04 -31.97 33.66
CA SER A 28 -4.54 -31.64 35.00
C SER A 28 -3.13 -32.18 35.24
N PRO A 29 -2.31 -31.55 36.10
CA PRO A 29 -1.03 -32.09 36.56
C PRO A 29 -1.14 -32.74 37.96
N SER A 30 -0.24 -33.68 38.28
CA SER A 30 -0.08 -34.26 39.63
C SER A 30 1.37 -34.20 40.13
N SER A 31 1.57 -33.54 41.29
CA SER A 31 2.63 -33.68 42.34
C SER A 31 4.12 -33.61 41.93
N SER A 32 5.06 -32.94 42.63
CA SER A 32 5.12 -32.54 44.05
C SER A 32 6.30 -31.55 44.32
N ASP A 33 6.10 -30.71 45.34
CA ASP A 33 7.02 -30.01 46.27
C ASP A 33 8.31 -29.31 45.80
N SER A 34 8.39 -27.98 46.00
CA SER A 34 8.95 -27.40 47.23
C SER A 34 8.99 -25.85 47.23
N ASN A 35 8.27 -25.28 48.19
CA ASN A 35 8.54 -24.09 49.04
C ASN A 35 9.52 -22.99 48.56
N LEU A 36 9.06 -21.73 48.44
CA LEU A 36 9.44 -20.59 49.31
C LEU A 36 8.99 -19.21 48.76
N SER A 37 8.25 -18.49 49.62
CA SER A 37 8.15 -17.01 49.81
C SER A 37 7.59 -16.10 48.71
N GLU A 38 6.41 -15.52 48.99
CA GLU A 38 5.94 -14.22 48.46
C GLU A 38 6.75 -13.04 49.06
N PRO A 39 6.78 -11.88 48.38
CA PRO A 39 5.96 -10.77 48.89
C PRO A 39 5.28 -9.88 47.83
N SER A 40 4.09 -9.40 48.23
CA SER A 40 3.31 -8.16 47.98
C SER A 40 3.50 -7.22 46.77
N PRO A 41 2.42 -6.49 46.38
CA PRO A 41 2.34 -5.68 45.17
C PRO A 41 2.86 -4.25 45.38
N ALA A 42 3.63 -3.74 44.41
CA ALA A 42 4.04 -2.34 44.37
C ALA A 42 3.58 -1.69 43.04
N GLU A 43 2.67 -0.74 43.20
CA GLU A 43 2.54 0.55 42.50
C GLU A 43 2.71 0.59 40.97
N SER A 44 1.56 0.81 40.33
CA SER A 44 1.45 1.38 38.98
C SER A 44 1.99 2.83 38.94
N PRO A 45 2.89 3.17 38.00
CA PRO A 45 3.12 4.55 37.62
C PRO A 45 2.22 4.93 36.44
N GLU A 46 1.54 6.06 36.63
CA GLU A 46 0.79 6.82 35.64
C GLU A 46 1.58 6.97 34.33
N SER A 47 0.99 6.54 33.21
CA SER A 47 1.54 6.83 31.88
C SER A 47 1.16 8.24 31.47
N LEU A 48 2.17 9.11 31.56
CA LEU A 48 2.28 10.43 30.96
C LEU A 48 1.81 10.45 29.50
N GLU A 49 1.11 11.52 29.14
CA GLU A 49 0.77 11.93 27.79
C GLU A 49 2.00 11.88 26.87
N GLY A 50 1.97 11.00 25.87
CA GLY A 50 3.08 10.77 24.94
C GLY A 50 2.62 11.02 23.50
N GLY A 51 3.22 12.03 22.88
CA GLY A 51 2.82 12.62 21.60
C GLY A 51 2.65 11.65 20.42
N GLU A 52 1.76 12.06 19.52
CA GLU A 52 1.49 11.37 18.27
C GLU A 52 2.78 11.18 17.45
N ASN A 53 3.03 9.95 17.05
CA ASN A 53 4.15 9.59 16.19
C ASN A 53 4.02 10.37 14.85
N PRO A 54 5.06 11.02 14.31
CA PRO A 54 4.98 11.76 13.03
C PRO A 54 4.55 10.89 11.83
N LEU A 55 4.59 9.55 12.00
CA LEU A 55 4.15 8.56 11.01
C LEU A 55 2.62 8.43 10.89
N THR A 56 1.85 9.07 11.78
CA THR A 56 0.41 8.84 11.92
C THR A 56 -0.47 9.84 11.16
N THR A 57 0.06 10.95 10.65
CA THR A 57 -0.76 12.07 10.15
C THR A 57 -1.00 12.08 8.64
N GLY A 58 -0.32 11.25 7.84
CA GLY A 58 -0.51 11.27 6.37
C GLY A 58 0.01 12.55 5.71
N VAL A 59 0.70 13.36 6.50
CA VAL A 59 1.36 14.62 6.16
C VAL A 59 2.81 14.45 6.54
N LEU A 60 3.70 14.77 5.61
CA LEU A 60 5.14 14.72 5.80
C LEU A 60 5.73 16.09 5.55
N GLU A 61 6.57 16.57 6.45
CA GLU A 61 7.26 17.85 6.33
C GLU A 61 8.78 17.65 6.35
N ILE A 62 9.45 18.11 5.30
CA ILE A 62 10.91 17.99 5.15
C ILE A 62 11.44 19.27 4.51
N GLY A 63 12.36 19.96 5.19
CA GLY A 63 13.00 21.16 4.66
C GLY A 63 12.02 22.30 4.35
N GLY A 64 10.95 22.45 5.14
CA GLY A 64 9.91 23.47 4.95
C GLY A 64 8.90 23.16 3.83
N ILE A 65 9.04 22.00 3.16
CA ILE A 65 8.07 21.52 2.18
C ILE A 65 7.17 20.49 2.87
N THR A 66 5.86 20.71 2.79
CA THR A 66 4.85 19.81 3.34
C THR A 66 4.13 19.08 2.21
N VAL A 67 3.96 17.76 2.35
CA VAL A 67 3.24 16.90 1.41
C VAL A 67 2.21 16.07 2.16
N GLU A 68 0.95 16.19 1.78
CA GLU A 68 -0.18 15.44 2.30
C GLU A 68 -0.63 14.37 1.30
N LEU A 69 -0.83 13.13 1.75
CA LEU A 69 -1.43 12.06 0.95
C LEU A 69 -2.96 12.22 0.90
N CYS A 70 -3.50 12.56 -0.26
CA CYS A 70 -4.94 12.68 -0.43
C CYS A 70 -5.62 11.30 -0.51
N GLY A 71 -6.80 11.16 0.11
CA GLY A 71 -7.56 9.91 0.11
C GLY A 71 -6.89 8.79 0.90
N ARG A 72 -6.18 9.15 1.96
CA ARG A 72 -5.38 8.25 2.80
C ARG A 72 -6.22 7.13 3.42
N GLU A 73 -7.46 7.39 3.79
CA GLU A 73 -8.35 6.40 4.41
C GLU A 73 -8.56 5.21 3.46
N LEU A 74 -8.70 5.50 2.17
CA LEU A 74 -8.80 4.47 1.14
C LEU A 74 -7.47 3.70 1.00
N TRP A 75 -6.34 4.39 0.99
CA TRP A 75 -5.02 3.74 0.99
C TRP A 75 -4.84 2.82 2.20
N GLN A 76 -5.23 3.25 3.40
CA GLN A 76 -5.15 2.45 4.61
C GLN A 76 -6.05 1.20 4.56
N GLN A 77 -7.24 1.29 3.96
CA GLN A 77 -8.10 0.12 3.75
C GLN A 77 -7.41 -0.93 2.87
N PHE A 78 -6.81 -0.50 1.76
CA PHE A 78 -6.05 -1.40 0.88
C PHE A 78 -4.80 -1.95 1.56
N TYR A 79 -4.07 -1.09 2.28
CA TYR A 79 -2.84 -1.46 2.99
C TYR A 79 -3.09 -2.58 4.00
N LYS A 80 -4.17 -2.50 4.79
CA LYS A 80 -4.58 -3.54 5.75
C LYS A 80 -4.83 -4.90 5.09
N LEU A 81 -5.29 -4.92 3.84
CA LEU A 81 -5.56 -6.16 3.08
C LEU A 81 -4.34 -6.66 2.30
N GLY A 82 -3.26 -5.88 2.26
CA GLY A 82 -2.14 -6.07 1.35
C GLY A 82 -2.50 -5.57 -0.05
N THR A 83 -2.24 -4.29 -0.31
CA THR A 83 -2.53 -3.64 -1.60
C THR A 83 -1.96 -4.43 -2.77
N GLU A 84 -2.76 -4.67 -3.80
CA GLU A 84 -2.34 -5.31 -5.05
C GLU A 84 -2.53 -4.36 -6.23
N MET A 85 -1.53 -4.27 -7.11
CA MET A 85 -1.58 -3.45 -8.31
C MET A 85 -1.44 -4.32 -9.56
N ILE A 86 -2.39 -4.18 -10.47
CA ILE A 86 -2.38 -4.90 -11.75
C ILE A 86 -1.33 -4.29 -12.67
N ILE A 87 -0.49 -5.15 -13.27
CA ILE A 87 0.42 -4.78 -14.36
C ILE A 87 0.02 -5.48 -15.65
N THR A 88 0.10 -4.77 -16.77
CA THR A 88 -0.26 -5.32 -18.10
C THR A 88 0.73 -4.89 -19.18
N LYS A 89 0.68 -5.54 -20.34
CA LYS A 89 1.51 -5.17 -21.50
C LYS A 89 1.23 -3.74 -21.98
N ALA A 90 -0.04 -3.31 -21.99
CA ALA A 90 -0.42 -1.96 -22.39
C ALA A 90 -0.21 -0.89 -21.30
N GLY A 91 0.05 -1.33 -20.06
CA GLY A 91 0.09 -0.49 -18.88
C GLY A 91 -1.29 -0.32 -18.24
N ARG A 92 -1.34 -0.34 -16.91
CA ARG A 92 -2.57 -0.15 -16.12
C ARG A 92 -2.38 0.99 -15.12
N ARG A 93 -3.39 1.84 -14.96
CA ARG A 93 -3.40 2.90 -13.94
C ARG A 93 -3.49 2.28 -12.55
N MET A 94 -2.86 2.93 -11.56
CA MET A 94 -2.96 2.53 -10.16
C MET A 94 -4.36 2.76 -9.60
N PHE A 95 -4.79 1.85 -8.73
CA PHE A 95 -5.96 2.04 -7.89
C PHE A 95 -5.67 1.54 -6.47
N PRO A 96 -5.80 2.36 -5.42
CA PRO A 96 -6.19 3.78 -5.46
C PRO A 96 -5.22 4.64 -6.27
N SER A 97 -5.72 5.76 -6.83
CA SER A 97 -4.84 6.68 -7.55
C SER A 97 -4.01 7.48 -6.54
N LEU A 98 -2.70 7.58 -6.79
CA LEU A 98 -1.82 8.38 -5.96
C LEU A 98 -2.02 9.87 -6.23
N LYS A 99 -2.34 10.62 -5.19
CA LYS A 99 -2.61 12.05 -5.22
C LYS A 99 -2.01 12.69 -3.98
N ILE A 100 -1.39 13.85 -4.15
CA ILE A 100 -0.81 14.59 -3.03
C ILE A 100 -1.21 16.06 -3.08
N ARG A 101 -1.24 16.69 -1.92
CA ARG A 101 -1.28 18.14 -1.80
C ARG A 101 0.08 18.61 -1.32
N VAL A 102 0.61 19.66 -1.96
CA VAL A 102 1.93 20.21 -1.67
C VAL A 102 1.77 21.63 -1.15
N SER A 103 2.53 21.98 -0.13
CA SER A 103 2.67 23.35 0.39
C SER A 103 4.11 23.64 0.81
N GLY A 104 4.44 24.92 1.05
CA GLY A 104 5.78 25.34 1.48
C GLY A 104 6.79 25.52 0.33
N LEU A 105 6.36 25.48 -0.93
CA LEU A 105 7.21 25.82 -2.07
C LEU A 105 7.32 27.34 -2.24
N ASP A 106 8.49 27.83 -2.64
CA ASP A 106 8.62 29.19 -3.18
C ASP A 106 7.76 29.35 -4.44
N ALA A 107 6.83 30.32 -4.41
CA ALA A 107 5.81 30.51 -5.43
C ALA A 107 6.35 30.83 -6.83
N ASP A 108 7.47 31.54 -6.92
CA ASP A 108 8.05 32.03 -8.18
C ASP A 108 9.14 31.11 -8.74
N SER A 109 9.62 30.17 -7.92
CA SER A 109 10.58 29.17 -8.34
C SER A 109 9.93 28.01 -9.08
N PHE A 110 10.65 27.43 -10.04
CA PHE A 110 10.21 26.23 -10.76
C PHE A 110 10.61 24.96 -10.01
N TYR A 111 9.76 23.93 -10.09
CA TYR A 111 9.99 22.63 -9.47
C TYR A 111 9.69 21.49 -10.42
N ASN A 112 10.53 20.46 -10.37
CA ASN A 112 10.25 19.14 -10.92
C ASN A 112 9.62 18.27 -9.84
N VAL A 113 8.49 17.63 -10.17
CA VAL A 113 7.80 16.65 -9.33
C VAL A 113 7.75 15.33 -10.08
N TRP A 114 8.32 14.28 -9.49
CA TRP A 114 8.33 12.95 -10.08
C TRP A 114 8.15 11.89 -9.01
N LEU A 115 7.96 10.68 -9.49
CA LEU A 115 7.79 9.49 -8.69
C LEU A 115 8.76 8.42 -9.17
N ASP A 116 9.40 7.73 -8.24
CA ASP A 116 10.03 6.44 -8.53
C ASP A 116 9.30 5.32 -7.77
N ILE A 117 9.41 4.10 -8.29
CA ILE A 117 8.87 2.90 -7.65
C ILE A 117 10.02 1.96 -7.39
N VAL A 118 10.39 1.79 -6.13
CA VAL A 118 11.54 0.97 -5.72
C VAL A 118 11.08 -0.35 -5.11
N PRO A 119 11.81 -1.45 -5.33
CA PRO A 119 11.51 -2.71 -4.65
C PRO A 119 11.65 -2.52 -3.14
N LEU A 120 10.74 -3.10 -2.37
CA LEU A 120 10.78 -3.09 -0.90
C LEU A 120 11.79 -4.09 -0.34
N ASP A 121 12.02 -5.18 -1.07
CA ASP A 121 12.95 -6.25 -0.73
C ASP A 121 13.41 -6.97 -2.01
N ASP A 122 14.40 -7.85 -1.86
CA ASP A 122 14.89 -8.73 -2.92
C ASP A 122 14.20 -10.11 -2.86
N LYS A 123 12.87 -10.12 -2.84
CA LYS A 123 12.07 -11.35 -2.72
C LYS A 123 10.98 -11.43 -3.79
N ARG A 124 10.80 -12.63 -4.33
CA ARG A 124 9.65 -12.99 -5.14
C ARG A 124 8.62 -13.70 -4.28
N TYR A 125 7.37 -13.31 -4.42
CA TYR A 125 6.27 -13.79 -3.59
C TYR A 125 5.33 -14.76 -4.33
N ARG A 126 4.55 -15.52 -3.57
CA ARG A 126 3.37 -16.24 -4.03
C ARG A 126 2.23 -16.07 -3.03
N TYR A 127 1.00 -16.06 -3.52
CA TYR A 127 -0.18 -16.05 -2.65
C TYR A 127 -0.63 -17.49 -2.37
N VAL A 128 -0.85 -17.81 -1.10
CA VAL A 128 -1.33 -19.12 -0.64
C VAL A 128 -2.82 -19.00 -0.30
N TYR A 129 -3.66 -19.58 -1.15
CA TYR A 129 -5.12 -19.37 -1.12
C TYR A 129 -5.79 -19.93 0.13
N HIS A 130 -5.42 -21.13 0.58
CA HIS A 130 -6.08 -21.79 1.72
C HIS A 130 -5.82 -21.07 3.05
N SER A 131 -4.69 -20.37 3.19
CA SER A 131 -4.36 -19.55 4.37
C SER A 131 -4.55 -18.05 4.14
N SER A 132 -4.93 -17.63 2.93
CA SER A 132 -5.07 -16.23 2.53
C SER A 132 -3.84 -15.37 2.88
N GLN A 133 -2.65 -15.86 2.55
CA GLN A 133 -1.39 -15.22 2.96
C GLN A 133 -0.37 -15.13 1.82
N TRP A 134 0.42 -14.07 1.86
CA TRP A 134 1.59 -13.88 1.02
C TRP A 134 2.80 -14.59 1.61
N MET A 135 3.45 -15.46 0.82
CA MET A 135 4.63 -16.22 1.22
C MET A 135 5.79 -15.94 0.27
N VAL A 136 7.02 -15.96 0.79
CA VAL A 136 8.23 -15.89 -0.02
C VAL A 136 8.33 -17.16 -0.86
N ALA A 137 8.50 -17.01 -2.17
CA ALA A 137 8.68 -18.09 -3.13
C ALA A 137 10.14 -18.27 -3.56
N GLY A 138 10.96 -17.22 -3.42
CA GLY A 138 12.39 -17.25 -3.75
C GLY A 138 13.00 -15.84 -3.76
N SER A 139 14.20 -15.73 -4.31
CA SER A 139 14.88 -14.44 -4.55
C SER A 139 14.13 -13.59 -5.57
N GLY A 140 14.29 -12.27 -5.44
CA GLY A 140 13.70 -11.29 -6.36
C GLY A 140 14.34 -11.32 -7.75
N ASP A 141 13.61 -10.79 -8.72
CA ASP A 141 14.18 -10.42 -10.02
C ASP A 141 15.01 -9.13 -9.86
N PRO A 142 16.09 -8.94 -10.65
CA PRO A 142 16.85 -7.69 -10.66
C PRO A 142 15.95 -6.46 -10.89
N PRO A 143 16.17 -5.33 -10.20
CA PRO A 143 15.31 -4.16 -10.32
C PRO A 143 15.14 -3.67 -11.77
N PRO A 144 13.92 -3.28 -12.20
CA PRO A 144 13.69 -2.74 -13.53
C PRO A 144 14.43 -1.41 -13.74
N SER A 145 14.96 -1.18 -14.95
CA SER A 145 15.68 0.05 -15.29
C SER A 145 14.77 1.28 -15.54
N HIS A 146 13.46 1.08 -15.70
CA HIS A 146 12.49 2.14 -16.02
C HIS A 146 11.43 2.26 -14.93
N ASN A 147 11.86 2.74 -13.78
CA ASN A 147 11.02 2.83 -12.58
C ASN A 147 10.62 4.27 -12.21
N ILE A 148 10.97 5.26 -13.04
CA ILE A 148 10.71 6.69 -12.82
C ILE A 148 9.58 7.19 -13.71
N TYR A 149 8.71 8.02 -13.14
CA TYR A 149 7.66 8.78 -13.83
C TYR A 149 7.75 10.24 -13.45
N VAL A 150 7.90 11.12 -14.45
CA VAL A 150 7.88 12.58 -14.26
C VAL A 150 6.47 13.10 -14.47
N HIS A 151 5.97 13.93 -13.54
CA HIS A 151 4.65 14.55 -13.68
C HIS A 151 4.64 15.46 -14.91
N GLN A 152 3.53 15.49 -15.65
CA GLN A 152 3.51 16.11 -16.97
C GLN A 152 3.58 17.64 -16.95
N GLU A 153 3.27 18.22 -15.80
CA GLU A 153 3.44 19.66 -15.55
C GLU A 153 4.86 20.00 -15.11
N SER A 154 5.76 19.03 -14.93
CA SER A 154 7.14 19.33 -14.58
C SER A 154 7.94 19.83 -15.79
N PRO A 155 8.76 20.88 -15.63
CA PRO A 155 8.84 21.74 -14.45
C PRO A 155 7.69 22.77 -14.42
N ALA A 156 7.18 23.10 -13.24
CA ALA A 156 6.18 24.16 -13.06
C ALA A 156 6.49 25.06 -11.85
N PRO A 157 6.00 26.31 -11.84
CA PRO A 157 6.13 27.21 -10.69
C PRO A 157 5.53 26.63 -9.41
N GLY A 158 6.12 26.94 -8.25
CA GLY A 158 5.61 26.51 -6.94
C GLY A 158 4.15 26.89 -6.73
N ARG A 159 3.73 28.09 -7.17
CA ARG A 159 2.33 28.52 -7.14
C ARG A 159 1.38 27.59 -7.89
N SER A 160 1.81 26.99 -9.00
CA SER A 160 0.99 26.07 -9.79
C SER A 160 0.80 24.75 -9.06
N TRP A 161 1.88 24.20 -8.49
CA TRP A 161 1.83 22.97 -7.69
C TRP A 161 0.94 23.09 -6.45
N MET A 162 1.02 24.22 -5.75
CA MET A 162 0.21 24.47 -4.54
C MET A 162 -1.22 24.93 -4.87
N GLY A 163 -1.45 25.56 -6.02
CA GLY A 163 -2.74 26.17 -6.39
C GLY A 163 -3.78 25.21 -6.98
N GLN A 164 -3.36 24.10 -7.61
CA GLN A 164 -4.26 23.17 -8.28
C GLN A 164 -5.02 22.20 -7.35
N GLY A 165 -4.92 22.39 -6.03
CA GLY A 165 -5.55 21.53 -5.04
C GLY A 165 -4.75 20.25 -4.79
N ALA A 166 -4.76 19.30 -5.72
CA ALA A 166 -4.00 18.05 -5.60
C ALA A 166 -3.23 17.71 -6.88
N VAL A 167 -1.96 17.38 -6.73
CA VAL A 167 -1.09 16.82 -7.77
C VAL A 167 -1.44 15.34 -7.95
N THR A 168 -1.87 14.95 -9.15
CA THR A 168 -2.36 13.58 -9.40
C THR A 168 -1.47 12.83 -10.36
N PHE A 169 -1.08 11.60 -10.00
CA PHE A 169 -0.29 10.72 -10.86
C PHE A 169 -1.19 9.81 -11.72
N ASP A 170 -2.29 10.32 -12.26
CA ASP A 170 -3.32 9.55 -12.98
C ASP A 170 -2.85 9.05 -14.37
N ARG A 171 -1.88 9.74 -14.98
CA ARG A 171 -1.28 9.36 -16.26
C ARG A 171 -0.16 8.32 -16.13
N LEU A 172 0.27 7.99 -14.91
CA LEU A 172 1.20 6.88 -14.64
C LEU A 172 0.53 5.53 -14.93
N LYS A 173 1.22 4.66 -15.66
CA LYS A 173 0.78 3.29 -15.95
C LYS A 173 1.85 2.27 -15.54
N LEU A 174 1.45 1.22 -14.85
CA LEU A 174 2.31 0.11 -14.47
C LEU A 174 2.29 -0.98 -15.54
N THR A 175 3.46 -1.43 -15.99
CA THR A 175 3.59 -2.46 -17.04
C THR A 175 4.56 -3.57 -16.64
N ASN A 176 4.37 -4.75 -17.22
CA ASN A 176 5.30 -5.88 -17.12
C ASN A 176 6.33 -5.92 -18.26
N ASN A 177 6.31 -4.96 -19.20
CA ASN A 177 7.30 -4.87 -20.26
C ASN A 177 8.62 -4.32 -19.72
N ARG A 178 9.74 -5.01 -19.94
CA ARG A 178 11.09 -4.54 -19.54
C ARG A 178 11.50 -3.22 -20.19
N ARG A 179 10.96 -2.93 -21.37
CA ARG A 179 11.13 -1.66 -22.08
C ARG A 179 9.75 -1.03 -22.27
N PRO A 180 9.44 0.07 -21.58
CA PRO A 180 8.15 0.73 -21.74
C PRO A 180 7.98 1.17 -23.19
N LEU A 181 6.79 0.94 -23.75
CA LEU A 181 6.50 1.25 -25.15
C LEU A 181 6.06 2.71 -25.33
N ILE A 182 5.62 3.34 -24.24
CA ILE A 182 5.02 4.68 -24.23
C ILE A 182 5.59 5.46 -23.04
N ARG A 183 5.83 6.76 -23.22
CA ARG A 183 6.17 7.68 -22.13
C ARG A 183 5.12 7.61 -21.03
N GLY A 184 5.56 7.60 -19.76
CA GLY A 184 4.67 7.55 -18.60
C GLY A 184 4.32 6.14 -18.12
N GLN A 185 4.93 5.10 -18.71
CA GLN A 185 4.87 3.73 -18.22
C GLN A 185 6.07 3.43 -17.31
N VAL A 186 5.79 2.79 -16.16
CA VAL A 186 6.80 2.27 -15.23
C VAL A 186 6.79 0.74 -15.30
N SER A 187 7.97 0.17 -15.56
CA SER A 187 8.18 -1.27 -15.65
C SER A 187 8.37 -1.88 -14.27
N LEU A 188 7.62 -2.94 -13.96
CA LEU A 188 7.71 -3.68 -12.71
C LEU A 188 7.64 -5.19 -12.96
N HIS A 189 8.25 -5.97 -12.07
CA HIS A 189 8.12 -7.42 -12.08
C HIS A 189 6.84 -7.82 -11.36
N SER A 190 6.13 -8.84 -11.86
CA SER A 190 4.96 -9.41 -11.15
C SER A 190 5.42 -10.14 -9.90
N MET A 191 4.56 -10.20 -8.88
CA MET A 191 4.78 -10.90 -7.62
C MET A 191 5.92 -10.35 -6.77
N HIS A 192 6.14 -9.03 -6.85
CA HIS A 192 7.15 -8.31 -6.07
C HIS A 192 6.49 -7.16 -5.30
N LYS A 193 7.09 -6.80 -4.17
CA LYS A 193 6.63 -5.68 -3.34
C LYS A 193 7.38 -4.42 -3.70
N TYR A 194 6.65 -3.31 -3.78
CA TYR A 194 7.18 -2.02 -4.17
C TYR A 194 6.72 -0.90 -3.25
N GLN A 195 7.57 0.13 -3.14
CA GLN A 195 7.30 1.38 -2.46
C GLN A 195 7.38 2.54 -3.46
N PRO A 196 6.27 3.24 -3.71
CA PRO A 196 6.30 4.54 -4.39
C PRO A 196 7.00 5.58 -3.53
N ARG A 197 7.86 6.40 -4.14
CA ARG A 197 8.46 7.57 -3.50
C ARG A 197 8.23 8.80 -4.37
N ILE A 198 7.86 9.89 -3.74
CA ILE A 198 7.61 11.17 -4.39
C ILE A 198 8.83 12.04 -4.17
N HIS A 199 9.26 12.71 -5.22
CA HIS A 199 10.41 13.60 -5.19
C HIS A 199 10.02 14.99 -5.67
N ILE A 200 10.45 16.00 -4.94
CA ILE A 200 10.28 17.40 -5.30
C ILE A 200 11.66 18.04 -5.33
N GLN A 201 12.03 18.64 -6.47
CA GLN A 201 13.32 19.31 -6.66
C GLN A 201 13.09 20.68 -7.27
N LYS A 202 13.72 21.71 -6.70
CA LYS A 202 13.79 23.04 -7.32
C LYS A 202 14.58 22.94 -8.63
N SER A 203 13.99 23.43 -9.72
CA SER A 203 14.60 23.47 -11.04
C SER A 203 15.42 24.75 -11.21
N GLU A 204 16.54 24.65 -11.92
CA GLU A 204 17.40 25.80 -12.26
C GLU A 204 16.78 26.66 -13.38
N SER A 205 15.92 26.07 -14.22
CA SER A 205 15.21 26.78 -15.29
C SER A 205 13.85 26.12 -15.64
N GLU A 206 13.03 26.83 -16.41
CA GLU A 206 11.73 26.37 -16.92
C GLU A 206 11.84 25.21 -17.93
N GLN A 207 13.04 24.90 -18.43
CA GLN A 207 13.25 23.85 -19.45
C GLN A 207 14.07 22.67 -18.93
N ALA A 208 14.64 22.76 -17.72
CA ALA A 208 15.50 21.75 -17.15
C ALA A 208 14.72 20.64 -16.44
N VAL A 209 14.62 19.47 -17.07
CA VAL A 209 14.22 18.21 -16.39
C VAL A 209 15.47 17.39 -16.09
N HIS A 210 16.35 17.95 -15.25
CA HIS A 210 17.50 17.23 -14.70
C HIS A 210 17.14 16.69 -13.32
N LEU A 211 16.75 15.42 -13.27
CA LEU A 211 16.33 14.74 -12.04
C LEU A 211 17.57 14.28 -11.28
N ASP A 212 17.79 14.85 -10.10
CA ASP A 212 18.86 14.47 -9.20
C ASP A 212 18.27 14.09 -7.83
N LEU A 213 18.28 12.79 -7.54
CA LEU A 213 17.77 12.25 -6.26
C LEU A 213 18.52 12.83 -5.05
N LYS A 214 19.76 13.29 -5.18
CA LYS A 214 20.52 13.87 -4.06
C LYS A 214 20.12 15.32 -3.78
N LYS A 215 19.59 16.03 -4.79
CA LYS A 215 19.12 17.41 -4.67
C LYS A 215 17.61 17.50 -4.44
N SER A 216 16.92 16.36 -4.40
CA SER A 216 15.47 16.32 -4.23
C SER A 216 15.07 16.03 -2.78
N THR A 217 13.95 16.60 -2.38
CA THR A 217 13.27 16.22 -1.15
C THR A 217 12.37 15.02 -1.44
N THR A 218 12.57 13.92 -0.71
CA THR A 218 11.88 12.65 -0.94
C THR A 218 10.84 12.37 0.14
N PHE A 219 9.62 12.08 -0.28
CA PHE A 219 8.46 11.79 0.57
C PHE A 219 7.98 10.35 0.35
N ILE A 220 7.80 9.60 1.43
CA ILE A 220 7.43 8.17 1.40
C ILE A 220 6.24 7.93 2.32
N PHE A 221 5.13 7.51 1.74
CA PHE A 221 3.94 7.08 2.48
C PHE A 221 3.90 5.55 2.52
N ASN A 222 4.16 4.96 3.69
CA ASN A 222 4.30 3.50 3.84
C ASN A 222 3.02 2.75 3.42
N GLU A 223 1.85 3.35 3.67
CA GLU A 223 0.54 2.80 3.29
C GLU A 223 0.32 2.73 1.77
N THR A 224 1.18 3.37 0.97
CA THR A 224 1.12 3.31 -0.50
C THR A 224 1.93 2.15 -1.10
N SER A 225 2.60 1.35 -0.28
CA SER A 225 3.26 0.13 -0.75
C SER A 225 2.26 -0.90 -1.27
N PHE A 226 2.70 -1.70 -2.25
CA PHE A 226 1.85 -2.69 -2.90
C PHE A 226 2.63 -3.88 -3.44
N THR A 227 1.91 -4.97 -3.71
CA THR A 227 2.40 -6.12 -4.47
C THR A 227 1.89 -6.03 -5.91
N THR A 228 2.76 -6.17 -6.89
CA THR A 228 2.36 -6.23 -8.30
C THR A 228 1.84 -7.61 -8.66
N VAL A 229 0.78 -7.66 -9.47
CA VAL A 229 0.18 -8.91 -9.93
C VAL A 229 -0.34 -8.77 -11.36
N THR A 230 -0.47 -9.87 -12.11
CA THR A 230 -1.13 -9.86 -13.43
C THR A 230 -2.65 -10.06 -13.30
N ALA A 231 -3.09 -10.63 -12.18
CA ALA A 231 -4.49 -10.76 -11.77
C ALA A 231 -4.56 -10.73 -10.24
N TYR A 232 -5.65 -10.18 -9.67
CA TYR A 232 -5.80 -10.10 -8.22
C TYR A 232 -5.77 -11.50 -7.58
N GLN A 233 -4.99 -11.63 -6.50
CA GLN A 233 -4.84 -12.86 -5.73
C GLN A 233 -5.80 -12.87 -4.54
N ASN A 234 -5.78 -11.81 -3.73
CA ASN A 234 -6.68 -11.65 -2.59
C ASN A 234 -8.08 -11.21 -3.06
N GLN A 235 -9.08 -12.06 -2.85
CA GLN A 235 -10.48 -11.77 -3.22
C GLN A 235 -11.07 -10.59 -2.43
N GLN A 236 -10.57 -10.30 -1.23
CA GLN A 236 -11.02 -9.14 -0.46
C GLN A 236 -10.58 -7.83 -1.12
N VAL A 237 -9.34 -7.75 -1.62
CA VAL A 237 -8.85 -6.61 -2.41
C VAL A 237 -9.73 -6.41 -3.64
N LYS A 238 -9.98 -7.48 -4.41
CA LYS A 238 -10.88 -7.43 -5.57
C LYS A 238 -12.29 -6.94 -5.21
N LYS A 239 -12.85 -7.37 -4.07
CA LYS A 239 -14.17 -6.94 -3.59
C LYS A 239 -14.19 -5.46 -3.24
N VAL A 240 -13.18 -4.94 -2.54
CA VAL A 240 -13.08 -3.50 -2.24
C VAL A 240 -13.01 -2.70 -3.53
N ILE A 241 -12.15 -3.09 -4.48
CA ILE A 241 -12.07 -2.45 -5.80
C ILE A 241 -13.43 -2.42 -6.49
N SER A 242 -14.10 -3.57 -6.56
CA SER A 242 -15.45 -3.70 -7.10
C SER A 242 -16.41 -2.70 -6.42
N ASN A 243 -16.42 -2.65 -5.09
CA ASN A 243 -17.26 -1.75 -4.33
C ASN A 243 -16.95 -0.26 -4.54
N TYR A 244 -15.76 0.12 -5.01
CA TYR A 244 -15.45 1.51 -5.36
C TYR A 244 -15.78 1.87 -6.81
N TYR A 245 -15.67 0.92 -7.75
CA TYR A 245 -15.97 1.16 -9.16
C TYR A 245 -17.46 1.01 -9.51
N TYR A 246 -18.16 0.04 -8.93
CA TYR A 246 -19.54 -0.28 -9.31
C TYR A 246 -20.68 0.53 -8.65
N PRO A 247 -20.50 1.34 -7.58
CA PRO A 247 -21.53 2.29 -7.16
C PRO A 247 -21.86 3.29 -8.28
N PHE A 248 -20.89 3.63 -9.14
CA PHE A 248 -21.12 4.51 -10.28
C PHE A 248 -21.94 3.87 -11.41
N CYS A 249 -22.02 2.54 -11.50
CA CYS A 249 -22.84 1.84 -12.51
C CYS A 249 -24.30 1.62 -12.08
N ARG A 250 -24.64 1.81 -10.79
CA ARG A 250 -26.04 1.70 -10.32
C ARG A 250 -26.86 2.99 -10.46
N VAL A 251 -26.21 4.13 -10.68
CA VAL A 251 -26.90 5.44 -10.77
C VAL A 251 -27.18 5.86 -12.22
N SER A 252 -26.51 5.26 -13.21
CA SER A 252 -26.74 5.51 -14.64
C SER A 252 -27.65 4.47 -15.31
N GLY A 253 -28.63 3.95 -14.55
CA GLY A 253 -29.65 3.01 -15.02
C GLY A 253 -31.05 3.60 -14.85
N LEU A 254 -31.31 4.74 -15.49
CA LEU A 254 -32.63 5.24 -15.86
C LEU A 254 -32.60 5.58 -17.35
#